data_AF-A0A2S6XA13-F1
#
_entry.id   AF-A0A2S6XA13-F1
#
_cell.length_a   1.000
_cell.length_b   1.000
_cell.length_c   1.000
_cell.angle_alpha   90.00
_cell.angle_beta   90.00
_cell.angle_gamma   90.00
#
_symmetry.space_group_name_H-M   'P 1'
#
loop_
_entity.id
_entity.type
_entity.pdbx_description
1 polymer ?
#
loop_
_entity_poly.entity_id
_entity_poly.type
_entity_poly.pdbx_seq_one_letter_code
_entity_poly.pdbx_strand_id
1 'polypeptide(L)'
;MPSRENTVDDPETTDSGRVPTGFNLVPPPGWDTIPLQAGTKDAIQRIVRTSVSQLPAGFPKDDIPKARMQLVKELKQAVRKARDSNGLTLYLPVERVHGMLIPASFIASEPLASPTGNAKHESVLVDLARDADDASARELDGTAAVRTLSKLPADPDRGVEVPSWRVQYAVPIPHSAPAKWLTFSFSTLVAPDMDTEFTETLVELFDAVMTTFRWSHT
;
A
#
# COMPACT_ATOMS: atom_id res chain seq x y z
N MET A 1 -31.18 -56.27 0.39
CA MET A 1 -30.22 -55.92 -0.67
C MET A 1 -31.01 -55.35 -1.83
N PRO A 2 -30.60 -54.23 -2.44
CA PRO A 2 -30.64 -52.89 -1.83
C PRO A 2 -31.13 -51.81 -2.82
N SER A 3 -31.41 -50.61 -2.30
CA SER A 3 -30.98 -49.35 -2.93
C SER A 3 -30.79 -48.34 -1.81
N ARG A 4 -29.52 -48.10 -1.45
CA ARG A 4 -29.08 -47.00 -0.59
C ARG A 4 -29.03 -45.77 -1.49
N GLU A 5 -29.82 -44.76 -1.15
CA GLU A 5 -29.68 -43.42 -1.71
C GLU A 5 -28.36 -42.85 -1.19
N ASN A 6 -27.46 -42.54 -2.12
CA ASN A 6 -26.15 -41.99 -1.86
C ASN A 6 -26.34 -40.48 -1.65
N THR A 7 -26.41 -40.04 -0.39
CA THR A 7 -26.27 -38.62 -0.06
C THR A 7 -24.84 -38.23 -0.40
N VAL A 8 -24.70 -37.43 -1.46
CA VAL A 8 -23.46 -36.73 -1.78
C VAL A 8 -23.34 -35.60 -0.77
N ASP A 9 -22.48 -35.77 0.23
CA ASP A 9 -21.95 -34.66 1.01
C ASP A 9 -21.17 -33.77 0.04
N ASP A 10 -21.74 -32.63 -0.34
CA ASP A 10 -20.96 -31.50 -0.82
C ASP A 10 -20.08 -31.04 0.35
N PRO A 11 -18.74 -31.02 0.24
CA PRO A 11 -17.95 -30.22 1.14
C PRO A 11 -18.18 -28.76 0.72
N GLU A 12 -19.26 -28.17 1.23
CA GLU A 12 -19.37 -26.73 1.37
C GLU A 12 -18.12 -26.32 2.16
N THR A 13 -17.14 -25.77 1.46
CA THR A 13 -15.94 -25.19 2.04
C THR A 13 -16.42 -24.15 3.04
N THR A 14 -16.41 -24.52 4.31
CA THR A 14 -16.64 -23.66 5.45
C THR A 14 -15.72 -22.46 5.31
N ASP A 15 -16.27 -21.34 4.86
CA ASP A 15 -15.66 -20.03 5.03
C ASP A 15 -15.53 -19.82 6.53
N SER A 16 -14.31 -20.02 7.02
CA SER A 16 -13.99 -19.95 8.43
C SER A 16 -14.26 -18.54 8.91
N GLY A 17 -15.39 -18.34 9.60
CA GLY A 17 -15.89 -17.08 10.19
C GLY A 17 -15.00 -16.46 11.27
N ARG A 18 -13.68 -16.56 11.11
CA ARG A 18 -12.66 -16.05 11.99
C ARG A 18 -12.10 -14.77 11.40
N VAL A 19 -12.08 -13.74 12.23
CA VAL A 19 -11.45 -12.45 11.90
C VAL A 19 -9.98 -12.69 11.52
N PRO A 20 -9.54 -12.25 10.33
CA PRO A 20 -8.13 -12.31 9.95
C PRO A 20 -7.23 -11.62 10.97
N THR A 21 -6.05 -12.17 11.20
CA THR A 21 -5.05 -11.60 12.13
C THR A 21 -4.01 -10.72 11.43
N GLY A 22 -4.01 -10.71 10.09
CA GLY A 22 -3.13 -9.87 9.28
C GLY A 22 -3.43 -10.06 7.79
N PHE A 23 -2.48 -9.63 6.97
CA PHE A 23 -2.53 -9.78 5.52
C PHE A 23 -1.13 -10.04 4.96
N ASN A 24 -1.07 -10.57 3.76
CA ASN A 24 0.12 -10.70 2.94
C ASN A 24 -0.07 -9.92 1.65
N LEU A 25 1.03 -9.35 1.15
CA LEU A 25 1.09 -8.60 -0.09
C LEU A 25 2.46 -8.83 -0.72
N VAL A 26 2.51 -9.03 -2.03
CA VAL A 26 3.77 -9.18 -2.76
C VAL A 26 4.17 -7.82 -3.33
N PRO A 27 5.25 -7.19 -2.82
CA PRO A 27 5.70 -5.92 -3.37
C PRO A 27 6.29 -6.12 -4.78
N PRO A 28 6.35 -5.07 -5.61
CA PRO A 28 7.03 -5.17 -6.89
C PRO A 28 8.52 -5.52 -6.72
N PRO A 29 9.14 -6.16 -7.71
CA PRO A 29 10.59 -6.34 -7.74
C PRO A 29 11.34 -5.01 -7.56
N GLY A 30 12.42 -5.03 -6.78
CA GLY A 30 13.23 -3.84 -6.49
C GLY A 30 12.65 -2.90 -5.42
N TRP A 31 11.58 -3.30 -4.74
CA TRP A 31 11.00 -2.58 -3.60
C TRP A 31 11.42 -3.21 -2.27
N ASP A 32 11.56 -2.37 -1.24
CA ASP A 32 11.79 -2.79 0.15
C ASP A 32 10.70 -2.23 1.05
N THR A 33 10.62 -2.73 2.28
CA THR A 33 9.63 -2.34 3.28
C THR A 33 10.28 -1.78 4.52
N ILE A 34 9.63 -0.78 5.10
CA ILE A 34 9.95 -0.21 6.40
C ILE A 34 8.76 -0.46 7.31
N PRO A 35 8.85 -1.43 8.23
CA PRO A 35 7.85 -1.58 9.28
C PRO A 35 7.91 -0.37 10.23
N LEU A 36 6.74 0.19 10.55
CA LEU A 36 6.64 1.48 11.23
C LEU A 36 6.48 1.33 12.75
N GLN A 37 6.08 0.16 13.24
CA GLN A 37 5.95 -0.13 14.67
C GLN A 37 7.27 -0.61 15.32
N ALA A 38 7.95 -1.60 14.71
CA ALA A 38 9.22 -2.15 15.19
C ALA A 38 10.19 -2.45 14.04
N GLY A 39 11.50 -2.36 14.26
CA GLY A 39 12.51 -2.66 13.22
C GLY A 39 12.77 -1.54 12.21
N THR A 40 12.15 -0.38 12.34
CA THR A 40 12.29 0.78 11.45
C THR A 40 13.75 1.21 11.23
N LYS A 41 14.55 1.24 12.30
CA LYS A 41 15.95 1.68 12.23
C LYS A 41 16.78 0.75 11.35
N ASP A 42 16.60 -0.55 11.51
CA ASP A 42 17.35 -1.57 10.77
C ASP A 42 16.93 -1.59 9.31
N ALA A 43 15.63 -1.40 9.03
CA ALA A 43 15.11 -1.23 7.67
C ALA A 43 15.73 -0.01 6.97
N ILE A 44 15.76 1.16 7.61
CA ILE A 44 16.42 2.36 7.05
C ILE A 44 17.90 2.07 6.75
N GLN A 45 18.62 1.42 7.67
CA GLN A 45 20.04 1.11 7.45
C GLN A 45 20.27 0.13 6.31
N ARG A 46 19.40 -0.86 6.15
CA ARG A 46 19.42 -1.82 5.04
C ARG A 46 19.21 -1.09 3.71
N ILE A 47 18.14 -0.30 3.59
CA ILE A 47 17.81 0.44 2.37
C ILE A 47 18.96 1.36 1.98
N VAL A 48 19.49 2.13 2.93
CA VAL A 48 20.61 3.05 2.67
C VAL A 48 21.84 2.31 2.16
N ARG A 49 22.16 1.15 2.73
CA ARG A 49 23.29 0.32 2.27
C ARG A 49 23.04 -0.20 0.85
N THR A 50 21.83 -0.68 0.55
CA THR A 50 21.45 -1.13 -0.80
C THR A 50 21.59 0.01 -1.81
N SER A 51 21.01 1.17 -1.55
CA SER A 51 21.07 2.33 -2.46
C SER A 51 22.50 2.83 -2.68
N VAL A 52 23.34 2.87 -1.64
CA VAL A 52 24.75 3.25 -1.78
C VAL A 52 25.53 2.25 -2.63
N SER A 53 25.22 0.95 -2.53
CA SER A 53 25.89 -0.08 -3.34
C SER A 53 25.54 -0.01 -4.83
N GLN A 54 24.45 0.68 -5.17
CA GLN A 54 23.94 0.83 -6.53
C GLN A 54 24.24 2.21 -7.14
N LEU A 55 25.12 3.00 -6.51
CA LEU A 55 25.56 4.28 -7.08
C LEU A 55 26.25 4.05 -8.44
N PRO A 56 26.08 4.94 -9.43
CA PRO A 56 26.68 4.78 -10.76
C PRO A 56 28.21 4.67 -10.69
N ALA A 57 28.78 3.93 -11.65
CA ALA A 57 30.22 3.92 -11.86
C ALA A 57 30.68 5.36 -12.19
N GLY A 58 31.54 5.93 -11.33
CA GLY A 58 31.98 7.33 -11.44
C GLY A 58 31.33 8.30 -10.46
N PHE A 59 30.42 7.85 -9.58
CA PHE A 59 29.95 8.68 -8.48
C PHE A 59 31.12 9.15 -7.59
N PRO A 60 31.28 10.45 -7.30
CA PRO A 60 32.42 10.95 -6.53
C PRO A 60 32.49 10.30 -5.15
N LYS A 61 33.63 9.67 -4.83
CA LYS A 61 33.80 8.94 -3.56
C LYS A 61 33.59 9.83 -2.33
N ASP A 62 34.01 11.10 -2.43
CA ASP A 62 33.91 12.08 -1.34
C ASP A 62 32.46 12.55 -1.08
N ASP A 63 31.55 12.37 -2.06
CA ASP A 63 30.14 12.72 -1.92
C ASP A 63 29.29 11.58 -1.32
N ILE A 64 29.81 10.34 -1.28
CA ILE A 64 29.07 9.18 -0.77
C ILE A 64 28.58 9.39 0.67
N PRO A 65 29.38 9.90 1.63
CA PRO A 65 28.90 10.18 2.98
C PRO A 65 27.75 11.19 3.01
N LYS A 66 27.81 12.20 2.12
CA LYS A 66 26.82 13.27 2.02
C LYS A 66 25.49 12.74 1.45
N ALA A 67 25.56 11.96 0.37
CA ALA A 67 24.41 11.27 -0.21
C ALA A 67 23.75 10.31 0.79
N ARG A 68 24.56 9.54 1.53
CA ARG A 68 24.09 8.64 2.58
C ARG A 68 23.31 9.39 3.66
N MET A 69 23.85 10.51 4.14
CA MET A 69 23.22 11.34 5.16
C MET A 69 21.89 11.93 4.68
N GLN A 70 21.84 12.39 3.43
CA GLN A 70 20.63 12.95 2.83
C GLN A 70 19.54 11.87 2.69
N LEU A 71 19.86 10.68 2.18
CA LEU A 71 18.92 9.58 2.08
C LEU A 71 18.37 9.15 3.45
N VAL A 72 19.22 9.07 4.48
CA VAL A 72 18.76 8.80 5.86
C VAL A 72 17.78 9.86 6.35
N LYS A 73 18.01 11.13 6.02
CA LYS A 73 17.13 12.24 6.40
C LYS A 73 15.77 12.10 5.71
N GLU A 74 15.75 11.86 4.41
CA GLU A 74 14.53 11.69 3.61
C GLU A 74 13.72 10.47 4.07
N LEU A 75 14.36 9.31 4.27
CA LEU A 75 13.68 8.11 4.79
C LEU A 75 13.07 8.35 6.17
N LYS A 76 13.77 9.07 7.06
CA LYS A 76 13.21 9.45 8.37
C LYS A 76 12.00 10.37 8.24
N GLN A 77 12.00 11.28 7.26
CA GLN A 77 10.85 12.16 7.01
C GLN A 77 9.67 11.36 6.44
N ALA A 78 9.91 10.45 5.49
CA ALA A 78 8.88 9.56 4.94
C ALA A 78 8.26 8.69 6.04
N VAL A 79 9.07 8.10 6.92
CA VAL A 79 8.60 7.32 8.08
C VAL A 79 7.76 8.15 9.03
N ARG A 80 8.12 9.40 9.30
CA ARG A 80 7.31 10.30 10.16
C ARG A 80 5.95 10.55 9.53
N LYS A 81 5.91 10.97 8.26
CA LYS A 81 4.66 11.19 7.52
C LYS A 81 3.78 9.95 7.49
N ALA A 82 4.37 8.77 7.28
CA ALA A 82 3.64 7.50 7.27
C ALA A 82 3.08 7.12 8.64
N ARG A 83 3.77 7.46 9.73
CA ARG A 83 3.25 7.28 11.10
C ARG A 83 2.13 8.26 11.43
N ASP A 84 2.26 9.50 10.98
CA ASP A 84 1.22 10.52 11.17
C ASP A 84 -0.11 10.14 10.49
N SER A 85 -0.04 9.26 9.48
CA SER A 85 -1.20 8.63 8.82
C SER A 85 -1.56 7.24 9.37
N ASN A 86 -1.13 6.88 10.58
CA ASN A 86 -1.33 5.56 11.20
C ASN A 86 -0.85 4.37 10.35
N GLY A 87 0.28 4.53 9.66
CA GLY A 87 0.88 3.48 8.85
C GLY A 87 1.43 2.31 9.68
N LEU A 88 1.20 1.09 9.21
CA LEU A 88 1.85 -0.15 9.67
C LEU A 88 3.18 -0.39 8.96
N THR A 89 3.17 -0.30 7.63
CA THR A 89 4.31 -0.60 6.77
C THR A 89 4.36 0.38 5.61
N LEU A 90 5.55 0.96 5.37
CA LEU A 90 5.85 1.76 4.20
C LEU A 90 6.60 0.91 3.17
N TYR A 91 6.16 0.97 1.91
CA TYR A 91 6.73 0.27 0.77
C TYR A 91 7.31 1.31 -0.20
N LEU A 92 8.55 1.10 -0.63
CA LEU A 92 9.24 2.03 -1.52
C LEU A 92 10.21 1.31 -2.46
N PRO A 93 10.43 1.84 -3.67
CA PRO A 93 11.48 1.37 -4.56
C PRO A 93 12.85 1.68 -3.93
N VAL A 94 13.73 0.68 -3.93
CA VAL A 94 15.12 0.82 -3.46
C VAL A 94 16.15 0.54 -4.54
N GLU A 95 15.68 -0.06 -5.64
CA GLU A 95 16.46 -0.31 -6.84
C GLU A 95 15.99 0.58 -7.99
N ARG A 96 16.92 0.86 -8.91
CA ARG A 96 16.58 1.55 -10.16
C ARG A 96 15.98 0.56 -11.15
N VAL A 97 14.86 0.93 -11.74
CA VAL A 97 14.26 0.19 -12.86
C VAL A 97 14.67 0.90 -14.14
N HIS A 98 15.38 0.19 -15.03
CA HIS A 98 15.96 0.76 -16.25
C HIS A 98 16.78 2.05 -16.02
N GLY A 99 17.48 2.13 -14.89
CA GLY A 99 18.31 3.30 -14.53
C GLY A 99 17.53 4.48 -13.93
N MET A 100 16.20 4.41 -13.84
CA MET A 100 15.36 5.44 -13.25
C MET A 100 14.95 5.09 -11.82
N LEU A 101 14.84 6.11 -10.96
CA LEU A 101 14.18 5.99 -9.66
C LEU A 101 12.69 6.17 -9.87
N ILE A 102 11.90 5.21 -9.37
CA ILE A 102 10.45 5.30 -9.44
C ILE A 102 9.98 6.30 -8.36
N PRO A 103 9.27 7.38 -8.70
CA PRO A 103 8.85 8.41 -7.75
C PRO A 103 7.56 8.02 -7.03
N ALA A 104 7.49 6.79 -6.52
CA ALA A 104 6.28 6.23 -5.92
C ALA A 104 6.55 5.54 -4.59
N SER A 105 5.51 5.44 -3.77
CA SER A 105 5.49 4.65 -2.54
C SER A 105 4.07 4.27 -2.19
N PHE A 106 3.87 3.28 -1.32
CA PHE A 106 2.57 3.05 -0.71
C PHE A 106 2.68 2.64 0.75
N ILE A 107 1.61 2.87 1.50
CA ILE A 107 1.52 2.57 2.92
C ILE A 107 0.34 1.65 3.14
N ALA A 108 0.54 0.59 3.93
CA ALA A 108 -0.56 -0.14 4.56
C ALA A 108 -0.77 0.45 5.97
N SER A 109 -2.01 0.78 6.34
CA SER A 109 -2.33 1.46 7.59
C SER A 109 -3.03 0.57 8.61
N GLU A 110 -3.03 1.01 9.85
CA GLU A 110 -3.74 0.34 10.94
C GLU A 110 -5.25 0.25 10.65
N PRO A 111 -5.92 -0.84 11.09
CA PRO A 111 -7.36 -0.97 10.95
C PRO A 111 -8.11 0.24 11.53
N LEU A 112 -8.83 0.95 10.67
CA LEU A 112 -9.71 2.04 11.08
C LEU A 112 -11.05 1.45 11.48
N ALA A 113 -11.58 1.85 12.64
CA ALA A 113 -12.95 1.55 13.05
C ALA A 113 -13.85 2.74 12.74
N SER A 114 -15.15 2.48 12.58
CA SER A 114 -16.13 3.56 12.45
C SER A 114 -16.14 4.42 13.73
N PRO A 115 -16.09 5.76 13.62
CA PRO A 115 -16.14 6.65 14.79
C PRO A 115 -17.40 6.45 15.65
N THR A 116 -18.52 6.06 15.02
CA THR A 116 -19.80 5.85 15.70
C THR A 116 -19.99 4.41 16.18
N GLY A 117 -19.06 3.49 15.86
CA GLY A 117 -19.09 2.08 16.25
C GLY A 117 -20.19 1.22 15.60
N ASN A 118 -21.18 1.84 14.95
CA ASN A 118 -22.38 1.19 14.42
C ASN A 118 -22.44 1.11 12.88
N ALA A 119 -21.45 1.64 12.17
CA ALA A 119 -21.46 1.56 10.71
C ALA A 119 -21.26 0.12 10.24
N LYS A 120 -21.99 -0.25 9.19
CA LYS A 120 -21.78 -1.52 8.48
C LYS A 120 -20.59 -1.38 7.54
N HIS A 121 -19.94 -2.49 7.22
CA HIS A 121 -18.82 -2.50 6.27
C HIS A 121 -19.20 -1.85 4.94
N GLU A 122 -20.38 -2.17 4.42
CA GLU A 122 -20.86 -1.73 3.11
C GLU A 122 -21.21 -0.24 3.08
N SER A 123 -21.76 0.32 4.17
CA SER A 123 -22.17 1.73 4.18
C SER A 123 -20.99 2.67 4.02
N VAL A 124 -19.87 2.38 4.70
CA VAL A 124 -18.65 3.20 4.59
C VAL A 124 -18.04 3.08 3.19
N LEU A 125 -18.08 1.90 2.58
CA LEU A 125 -17.60 1.72 1.21
C LEU A 125 -18.45 2.52 0.20
N VAL A 126 -19.78 2.52 0.36
CA VAL A 126 -20.68 3.31 -0.49
C VAL A 126 -20.40 4.80 -0.34
N ASP A 127 -20.23 5.29 0.89
CA ASP A 127 -19.95 6.71 1.14
C ASP A 127 -18.59 7.11 0.53
N LEU A 128 -17.54 6.31 0.72
CA LEU A 128 -16.23 6.54 0.10
C LEU A 128 -16.29 6.58 -1.44
N ALA A 129 -17.07 5.68 -2.04
CA ALA A 129 -17.23 5.64 -3.49
C ALA A 129 -18.02 6.84 -4.03
N ARG A 130 -18.95 7.39 -3.25
CA ARG A 130 -19.76 8.57 -3.61
C ARG A 130 -18.97 9.88 -3.52
N ASP A 131 -18.07 9.98 -2.55
CA ASP A 131 -17.28 11.19 -2.30
C ASP A 131 -16.05 11.32 -3.21
N ALA A 132 -15.67 10.26 -3.92
CA ALA A 132 -14.49 10.24 -4.79
C ALA A 132 -14.84 10.53 -6.25
N ASP A 133 -14.00 11.34 -6.90
CA ASP A 133 -14.13 11.66 -8.33
C ASP A 133 -13.96 10.44 -9.24
N ASP A 134 -13.09 9.51 -8.82
CA ASP A 134 -12.85 8.23 -9.48
C ASP A 134 -12.88 7.13 -8.41
N ALA A 135 -13.88 6.26 -8.50
CA ALA A 135 -14.07 5.12 -7.61
C ALA A 135 -14.47 3.86 -8.39
N SER A 136 -13.99 2.71 -7.95
CA SER A 136 -14.38 1.40 -8.47
C SER A 136 -14.45 0.36 -7.37
N ALA A 137 -15.42 -0.55 -7.48
CA ALA A 137 -15.46 -1.75 -6.66
C ALA A 137 -14.38 -2.74 -7.14
N ARG A 138 -13.71 -3.37 -6.19
CA ARG A 138 -12.70 -4.41 -6.41
C ARG A 138 -12.97 -5.57 -5.46
N GLU A 139 -12.49 -6.75 -5.81
CA GLU A 139 -12.51 -7.91 -4.92
C GLU A 139 -11.08 -8.27 -4.56
N LEU A 140 -10.77 -8.32 -3.28
CA LEU A 140 -9.48 -8.73 -2.75
C LEU A 140 -9.69 -9.93 -1.82
N ASP A 141 -9.18 -11.09 -2.22
CA ASP A 141 -9.30 -12.33 -1.44
C ASP A 141 -10.75 -12.64 -1.00
N GLY A 142 -11.68 -12.58 -1.95
CA GLY A 142 -13.12 -12.79 -1.70
C GLY A 142 -13.82 -11.64 -0.97
N THR A 143 -13.09 -10.57 -0.62
CA THR A 143 -13.64 -9.42 0.10
C THR A 143 -13.89 -8.24 -0.85
N ALA A 144 -15.13 -7.75 -0.88
CA ALA A 144 -15.47 -6.53 -1.61
C ALA A 144 -14.76 -5.32 -0.99
N ALA A 145 -14.05 -4.56 -1.83
CA ALA A 145 -13.27 -3.39 -1.47
C ALA A 145 -13.60 -2.22 -2.41
N VAL A 146 -13.30 -1.00 -1.96
CA VAL A 146 -13.39 0.19 -2.82
C VAL A 146 -12.00 0.71 -3.11
N ARG A 147 -11.73 0.95 -4.39
CA ARG A 147 -10.57 1.66 -4.89
C ARG A 147 -10.98 3.07 -5.29
N THR A 148 -10.23 4.08 -4.86
CA THR A 148 -10.38 5.45 -5.33
C THR A 148 -9.08 5.97 -5.95
N LEU A 149 -9.19 6.89 -6.91
CA LEU A 149 -8.08 7.64 -7.48
C LEU A 149 -8.32 9.14 -7.29
N SER A 150 -7.32 9.86 -6.80
CA SER A 150 -7.34 11.32 -6.66
C SER A 150 -6.11 11.92 -7.32
N LYS A 151 -6.33 12.92 -8.19
CA LYS A 151 -5.26 13.70 -8.82
C LYS A 151 -5.12 15.01 -8.04
N LEU A 152 -4.07 15.10 -7.23
CA LEU A 152 -3.84 16.22 -6.32
C LEU A 152 -2.89 17.23 -6.98
N PRO A 153 -3.25 18.52 -7.01
CA PRO A 153 -2.34 19.56 -7.48
C PRO A 153 -1.14 19.72 -6.52
N ALA A 154 -0.10 20.41 -6.99
CA ALA A 154 0.92 20.93 -6.09
C ALA A 154 0.29 21.91 -5.10
N ASP A 155 0.77 21.90 -3.87
CA ASP A 155 0.41 22.82 -2.81
C ASP A 155 1.68 23.23 -2.04
N PRO A 156 2.46 24.19 -2.55
CA PRO A 156 3.71 24.62 -1.93
C PRO A 156 3.52 25.16 -0.51
N ASP A 157 2.37 25.77 -0.22
CA ASP A 157 2.04 26.28 1.11
C ASP A 157 1.91 25.16 2.15
N ARG A 158 1.58 23.94 1.69
CA ARG A 158 1.58 22.71 2.50
C ARG A 158 2.82 21.83 2.28
N GLY A 159 3.84 22.34 1.59
CA GLY A 159 5.08 21.62 1.31
C GLY A 159 4.93 20.47 0.30
N VAL A 160 3.94 20.55 -0.59
CA VAL A 160 3.73 19.66 -1.73
C VAL A 160 4.19 20.39 -2.99
N GLU A 161 5.45 20.22 -3.37
CA GLU A 161 6.07 21.00 -4.44
C GLU A 161 5.61 20.61 -5.85
N VAL A 162 5.17 19.36 -6.03
CA VAL A 162 4.76 18.81 -7.33
C VAL A 162 3.40 18.12 -7.21
N PRO A 163 2.60 18.10 -8.29
CA PRO A 163 1.34 17.36 -8.31
C PRO A 163 1.59 15.87 -8.02
N SER A 164 0.57 15.18 -7.51
CA SER A 164 0.66 13.76 -7.22
C SER A 164 -0.64 13.04 -7.52
N TRP A 165 -0.54 11.78 -7.91
CA TRP A 165 -1.71 10.91 -8.00
C TRP A 165 -1.71 10.00 -6.78
N ARG A 166 -2.90 9.78 -6.21
CA ARG A 166 -3.10 8.94 -5.04
C ARG A 166 -4.15 7.89 -5.33
N VAL A 167 -3.80 6.63 -5.11
CA VAL A 167 -4.76 5.52 -5.14
C VAL A 167 -4.98 5.04 -3.72
N GLN A 168 -6.23 4.84 -3.33
CA GLN A 168 -6.56 4.28 -2.03
C GLN A 168 -7.44 3.04 -2.19
N TYR A 169 -7.08 1.97 -1.50
CA TYR A 169 -7.96 0.83 -1.27
C TYR A 169 -8.48 0.87 0.15
N ALA A 170 -9.79 0.72 0.32
CA ALA A 170 -10.43 0.46 1.60
C ALA A 170 -10.99 -0.97 1.59
N VAL A 171 -10.43 -1.81 2.45
CA VAL A 171 -10.70 -3.25 2.50
C VAL A 171 -11.35 -3.59 3.85
N PRO A 172 -12.64 -3.94 3.88
CA PRO A 172 -13.31 -4.46 5.08
C PRO A 172 -12.52 -5.59 5.70
N ILE A 173 -12.39 -5.63 7.03
CA ILE A 173 -11.89 -6.81 7.74
C ILE A 173 -13.09 -7.74 7.96
N PRO A 174 -13.14 -8.93 7.32
CA PRO A 174 -14.25 -9.87 7.48
C PRO A 174 -14.50 -10.22 8.94
N HIS A 175 -15.77 -10.34 9.31
CA HIS A 175 -16.24 -10.74 10.64
C HIS A 175 -15.79 -9.84 11.81
N SER A 176 -15.16 -8.69 11.56
CA SER A 176 -14.73 -7.78 12.62
C SER A 176 -15.94 -7.10 13.26
N ALA A 177 -16.05 -7.16 14.60
CA ALA A 177 -17.02 -6.40 15.39
C ALA A 177 -16.28 -5.55 16.44
N PRO A 178 -16.37 -4.21 16.41
CA PRO A 178 -17.07 -3.38 15.42
C PRO A 178 -16.42 -3.49 14.03
N ALA A 179 -17.12 -3.00 12.99
CA ALA A 179 -16.62 -2.99 11.62
C ALA A 179 -15.30 -2.19 11.53
N LYS A 180 -14.31 -2.79 10.86
CA LYS A 180 -12.99 -2.23 10.63
C LYS A 180 -12.61 -2.37 9.17
N TRP A 181 -11.73 -1.48 8.71
CA TRP A 181 -11.17 -1.50 7.35
C TRP A 181 -9.66 -1.31 7.42
N LEU A 182 -8.94 -2.10 6.62
CA LEU A 182 -7.57 -1.78 6.25
C LEU A 182 -7.57 -0.76 5.13
N THR A 183 -6.62 0.17 5.17
CA THR A 183 -6.39 1.10 4.06
C THR A 183 -5.00 0.93 3.49
N PHE A 184 -4.91 0.95 2.16
CA PHE A 184 -3.67 1.00 1.42
C PHE A 184 -3.65 2.27 0.61
N SER A 185 -2.64 3.11 0.80
CA SER A 185 -2.53 4.40 0.13
C SER A 185 -1.24 4.46 -0.67
N PHE A 186 -1.38 4.43 -2.00
CA PHE A 186 -0.29 4.64 -2.94
C PHE A 186 -0.23 6.10 -3.36
N SER A 187 0.99 6.60 -3.57
CA SER A 187 1.21 7.91 -4.16
C SER A 187 2.39 7.89 -5.11
N THR A 188 2.21 8.55 -6.26
CA THR A 188 3.29 8.87 -7.20
C THR A 188 3.30 10.36 -7.49
N LEU A 189 4.50 10.94 -7.57
CA LEU A 189 4.67 12.33 -7.99
C LEU A 189 4.51 12.43 -9.50
N VAL A 190 3.93 13.52 -9.99
CA VAL A 190 3.85 13.86 -11.42
C VAL A 190 4.96 14.85 -11.73
N ALA A 191 6.13 14.34 -12.10
CA ALA A 191 7.28 15.18 -12.45
C ALA A 191 7.08 15.83 -13.84
N PRO A 192 7.60 17.04 -14.10
CA PRO A 192 7.40 17.75 -15.36
C PRO A 192 7.88 17.01 -16.62
N ASP A 193 8.89 16.16 -16.46
CA ASP A 193 9.52 15.34 -17.50
C ASP A 193 8.95 13.92 -17.60
N MET A 194 8.03 13.56 -16.71
CA MET A 194 7.39 12.26 -16.69
C MET A 194 6.08 12.32 -17.46
N ASP A 195 5.94 11.47 -18.48
CA ASP A 195 4.70 11.41 -19.24
C ASP A 195 3.54 10.83 -18.38
N THR A 196 2.32 11.18 -18.79
CA THR A 196 1.11 10.72 -18.13
C THR A 196 0.97 9.19 -18.19
N GLU A 197 1.39 8.57 -19.29
CA GLU A 197 1.31 7.12 -19.51
C GLU A 197 2.14 6.34 -18.50
N PHE A 198 3.34 6.82 -18.16
CA PHE A 198 4.17 6.23 -17.12
C PHE A 198 3.53 6.39 -15.74
N THR A 199 2.89 7.55 -15.46
CA THR A 199 2.12 7.73 -14.22
C THR A 199 0.96 6.74 -14.12
N GLU A 200 0.24 6.52 -15.21
CA GLU A 200 -0.84 5.53 -15.33
C GLU A 200 -0.30 4.12 -15.12
N THR A 201 0.85 3.79 -15.72
CA THR A 201 1.55 2.51 -15.52
C THR A 201 1.90 2.28 -14.04
N LEU A 202 2.35 3.32 -13.31
CA LEU A 202 2.64 3.20 -11.88
C LEU A 202 1.38 2.97 -11.04
N VAL A 203 0.25 3.53 -11.46
CA VAL A 203 -1.06 3.25 -10.86
C VAL A 203 -1.49 1.80 -11.13
N GLU A 204 -1.35 1.32 -12.37
CA GLU A 204 -1.63 -0.07 -12.73
C GLU A 204 -0.72 -1.06 -12.00
N LEU A 205 0.55 -0.71 -11.81
CA LEU A 205 1.49 -1.51 -11.01
C LEU A 205 0.97 -1.66 -9.57
N PHE A 206 0.48 -0.59 -8.96
CA PHE A 206 -0.09 -0.67 -7.62
C PHE A 206 -1.37 -1.51 -7.60
N ASP A 207 -2.25 -1.35 -8.59
CA ASP A 207 -3.45 -2.18 -8.69
C ASP A 207 -3.08 -3.67 -8.83
N ALA A 208 -2.04 -3.98 -9.62
CA ALA A 208 -1.51 -5.34 -9.76
C ALA A 208 -0.96 -5.89 -8.43
N VAL A 209 -0.24 -5.07 -7.66
CA VAL A 209 0.20 -5.44 -6.30
C VAL A 209 -0.99 -5.79 -5.42
N MET A 210 -2.06 -4.97 -5.45
CA MET A 210 -3.26 -5.22 -4.67
C MET A 210 -3.96 -6.53 -5.05
N THR A 211 -3.85 -7.01 -6.30
CA THR A 211 -4.39 -8.35 -6.68
C THR A 211 -3.69 -9.51 -5.97
N THR A 212 -2.50 -9.29 -5.41
CA THR A 212 -1.74 -10.30 -4.64
C THR A 212 -2.14 -10.36 -3.16
N PHE A 213 -3.02 -9.45 -2.73
CA PHE A 213 -3.51 -9.40 -1.36
C PHE A 213 -4.12 -10.74 -0.94
N ARG A 214 -3.72 -11.22 0.24
CA ARG A 214 -4.31 -12.38 0.92
C ARG A 214 -4.50 -12.09 2.40
N TRP A 215 -5.63 -12.48 2.97
CA TRP A 215 -5.80 -12.52 4.40
C TRP A 215 -4.86 -13.54 5.03
N SER A 216 -4.41 -13.28 6.26
CA SER A 216 -3.70 -14.26 7.06
C SER A 216 -4.49 -14.59 8.32
N HIS A 217 -4.64 -15.89 8.54
CA HIS A 217 -5.29 -16.47 9.70
C HIS A 217 -4.21 -17.24 10.48
N THR A 218 -4.16 -17.04 11.80
CA THR A 218 -3.24 -17.80 12.68
C THR A 218 -3.83 -19.12 13.11
#